data_AF-A0AAN6SWF9-F1
#
_entry.id   AF-A0AAN6SWF9-F1
#
_cell.length_a   1.000
_cell.length_b   1.000
_cell.length_c   1.000
_cell.angle_alpha   90.00
_cell.angle_beta   90.00
_cell.angle_gamma   90.00
#
_symmetry.space_group_name_H-M   'P 1'
#
loop_
_entity.id
_entity.type
_entity.pdbx_description
1 polymer ?
#
loop_
_entity_poly.entity_id
_entity_poly.type
_entity_poly.pdbx_seq_one_letter_code
_entity_poly.pdbx_strand_id
1 'polypeptide(L)'
;MHYLPAEATGQSKIGHQKKTDISSLTLLFSDQWGLQIRPPGECGAREMGFVEPRPGCAFVHVGDSLRFASGMKFQSCIHRVVPFDPTEARCSIAYFLRAEDDTMFMDSEGRYVTAKEWHDQKFKAFTDPPVWQAMAPKSMTLGA
;
A
#
# COMPACT_ATOMS: atom_id res chain seq x y z
N MET A 1 -10.37 -3.92 8.04
CA MET A 1 -9.23 -3.73 8.96
C MET A 1 -9.69 -2.91 10.14
N HIS A 2 -9.38 -3.37 11.35
CA HIS A 2 -9.69 -2.70 12.62
C HIS A 2 -8.38 -2.44 13.36
N TYR A 3 -8.05 -1.17 13.58
CA TYR A 3 -6.87 -0.73 14.31
C TYR A 3 -7.30 -0.31 15.70
N LEU A 4 -6.73 -0.96 16.72
CA LEU A 4 -7.07 -0.68 18.12
C LEU A 4 -6.35 0.59 18.62
N PRO A 5 -6.87 1.24 19.68
CA PRO A 5 -6.20 2.35 20.34
C PRO A 5 -4.83 1.98 20.89
N ALA A 6 -3.94 2.95 21.00
CA ALA A 6 -2.58 2.77 21.50
C ALA A 6 -2.53 2.24 22.95
N GLU A 7 -3.52 2.58 23.78
CA GLU A 7 -3.64 2.05 25.14
C GLU A 7 -3.81 0.52 25.15
N ALA A 8 -4.53 -0.03 24.17
CA ALA A 8 -4.78 -1.47 24.07
C ALA A 8 -3.62 -2.26 23.44
N THR A 9 -2.81 -1.63 22.57
CA THR A 9 -1.76 -2.34 21.79
C THR A 9 -0.33 -1.94 22.13
N GLY A 10 -0.14 -0.88 22.91
CA GLY A 10 1.14 -0.18 23.08
C GLY A 10 1.49 0.67 21.85
N GLN A 11 2.31 1.71 22.06
CA GLN A 11 2.64 2.72 21.04
C GLN A 11 3.44 2.18 19.84
N SER A 12 4.10 1.02 19.97
CA SER A 12 4.95 0.44 18.92
C SER A 12 4.21 -0.49 17.94
N LYS A 13 2.93 -0.78 18.16
CA LYS A 13 2.14 -1.74 17.37
C LYS A 13 0.91 -1.11 16.69
N ILE A 14 0.91 0.21 16.52
CA ILE A 14 -0.22 0.95 15.95
C ILE A 14 -0.08 1.15 14.43
N GLY A 15 -1.19 1.02 13.72
CA GLY A 15 -1.29 1.33 12.30
C GLY A 15 -0.85 0.21 11.36
N HIS A 16 -0.33 0.60 10.20
CA HIS A 16 0.04 -0.30 9.12
C HIS A 16 1.28 0.22 8.39
N GLN A 17 2.25 -0.66 8.13
CA GLN A 17 3.54 -0.28 7.53
C GLN A 17 3.38 0.32 6.13
N LYS A 18 4.36 1.16 5.75
CA LYS A 18 4.45 1.79 4.43
C LYS A 18 4.62 0.76 3.34
N LYS A 19 3.78 0.80 2.30
CA LYS A 19 3.78 -0.12 1.17
C LYS A 19 3.15 0.49 -0.08
N THR A 20 3.20 -0.25 -1.20
CA THR A 20 2.23 -0.16 -2.30
C THR A 20 1.35 -1.41 -2.33
N ASP A 21 0.19 -1.35 -2.99
CA ASP A 21 -0.69 -2.51 -3.13
C ASP A 21 -0.40 -3.34 -4.38
N ILE A 22 -0.59 -4.65 -4.28
CA ILE A 22 -0.43 -5.61 -5.39
C ILE A 22 -1.52 -5.44 -6.46
N SER A 23 -2.63 -4.76 -6.14
CA SER A 23 -3.81 -4.59 -6.97
C SER A 23 -3.57 -3.79 -8.26
N SER A 24 -4.57 -3.75 -9.13
CA SER A 24 -4.70 -2.75 -10.19
C SER A 24 -5.19 -1.41 -9.60
N LEU A 25 -6.30 -1.48 -8.84
CA LEU A 25 -6.87 -0.37 -8.09
C LEU A 25 -7.24 -0.84 -6.69
N THR A 26 -7.06 0.03 -5.71
CA THR A 26 -7.57 -0.18 -4.35
C THR A 26 -8.66 0.86 -4.08
N LEU A 27 -9.79 0.40 -3.55
CA LEU A 27 -10.85 1.23 -3.01
C LEU A 27 -10.83 1.07 -1.49
N LEU A 28 -10.53 2.14 -0.76
CA LEU A 28 -10.53 2.16 0.69
C LEU A 28 -11.70 3.01 1.20
N PHE A 29 -12.55 2.40 2.01
CA PHE A 29 -13.66 3.06 2.69
C PHE A 29 -13.28 3.28 4.15
N SER A 30 -13.27 4.53 4.58
CA SER A 30 -13.05 4.93 5.98
C SER A 30 -13.54 6.36 6.16
N ASP A 31 -14.25 6.60 7.24
CA ASP A 31 -14.71 7.91 7.72
C ASP A 31 -13.72 8.56 8.71
N GLN A 32 -12.68 7.82 9.11
CA GLN A 32 -11.72 8.24 10.11
C GLN A 32 -10.35 8.57 9.51
N TRP A 33 -9.70 9.58 10.08
CA TRP A 33 -8.33 9.95 9.75
C TRP A 33 -7.36 8.78 10.02
N GLY A 34 -6.22 8.79 9.34
CA GLY A 34 -5.13 7.85 9.62
C GLY A 34 -4.45 7.28 8.39
N LEU A 35 -5.08 7.37 7.21
CA LEU A 35 -4.40 7.08 5.95
C LEU A 35 -3.37 8.18 5.67
N GLN A 36 -2.13 7.79 5.39
CA GLN A 36 -1.13 8.68 4.83
C GLN A 36 -0.64 8.17 3.49
N ILE A 37 -0.42 9.08 2.54
CA ILE A 37 0.13 8.78 1.22
C ILE A 37 1.40 9.60 0.96
N ARG A 38 2.25 9.10 0.05
CA ARG A 38 3.32 9.88 -0.56
C ARG A 38 2.86 10.38 -1.93
N PRO A 39 2.69 11.70 -2.13
CA PRO A 39 2.29 12.24 -3.42
C PRO A 39 3.32 11.95 -4.53
N PRO A 40 2.90 11.78 -5.79
CA PRO A 40 3.83 11.71 -6.94
C PRO A 40 4.40 13.11 -7.27
N GLY A 41 5.71 13.24 -7.60
CA GLY A 41 6.30 14.49 -8.10
C GLY A 41 7.82 14.66 -7.96
N GLU A 42 8.37 15.68 -8.62
CA GLU A 42 9.81 16.06 -8.68
C GLU A 42 10.39 16.56 -7.34
N CYS A 43 9.57 16.88 -6.35
CA CYS A 43 10.00 17.58 -5.13
C CYS A 43 10.88 16.75 -4.18
N GLY A 44 11.29 15.52 -4.52
CA GLY A 44 12.01 14.65 -3.58
C GLY A 44 11.27 14.47 -2.25
N ALA A 45 9.95 14.74 -2.22
CA ALA A 45 9.15 14.77 -1.02
C ALA A 45 9.03 13.34 -0.49
N ARG A 46 9.94 13.00 0.43
CA ARG A 46 9.88 11.76 1.21
C ARG A 46 8.78 11.81 2.27
N GLU A 47 8.10 12.95 2.41
CA GLU A 47 7.09 13.19 3.41
C GLU A 47 5.76 12.52 3.05
N MET A 48 5.17 11.91 4.08
CA MET A 48 3.87 11.25 4.01
C MET A 48 2.84 12.25 4.53
N GLY A 49 1.80 12.55 3.74
CA GLY A 49 0.71 13.44 4.14
C GLY A 49 -0.55 12.67 4.50
N PHE A 50 -1.33 13.15 5.48
CA PHE A 50 -2.65 12.59 5.76
C PHE A 50 -3.63 12.91 4.63
N VAL A 51 -4.55 11.98 4.37
CA VAL A 51 -5.66 12.19 3.44
C VAL A 51 -6.94 12.38 4.22
N GLU A 52 -7.63 13.49 3.95
CA GLU A 52 -8.90 13.84 4.57
C GLU A 52 -10.00 12.83 4.20
N PRO A 53 -10.66 12.18 5.19
CA PRO A 53 -11.86 11.39 4.96
C PRO A 53 -13.00 12.28 4.48
N ARG A 54 -13.68 11.86 3.41
CA ARG A 54 -14.84 12.57 2.86
C ARG A 54 -16.08 11.70 2.96
N PRO A 55 -17.16 12.16 3.63
CA PRO A 55 -18.40 11.41 3.73
C PRO A 55 -18.93 11.00 2.34
N GLY A 56 -19.32 9.73 2.20
CA GLY A 56 -19.84 9.18 0.94
C GLY A 56 -18.77 8.86 -0.12
N CYS A 57 -17.48 9.07 0.17
CA CYS A 57 -16.39 8.82 -0.78
C CYS A 57 -15.52 7.63 -0.35
N ALA A 58 -14.92 6.98 -1.34
CA ALA A 58 -13.80 6.07 -1.15
C ALA A 58 -12.49 6.76 -1.52
N PHE A 59 -11.40 6.39 -0.86
CA PHE A 59 -10.07 6.65 -1.38
C PHE A 59 -9.80 5.65 -2.49
N VAL A 60 -9.43 6.13 -3.67
CA VAL A 60 -9.12 5.29 -4.83
C VAL A 60 -7.70 5.54 -5.25
N HIS A 61 -6.88 4.49 -5.31
CA HIS A 61 -5.48 4.64 -5.74
C HIS A 61 -4.99 3.47 -6.58
N VAL A 62 -3.95 3.75 -7.36
CA VAL A 62 -3.28 2.80 -8.26
C VAL A 62 -2.43 1.83 -7.47
N GLY A 63 -2.52 0.54 -7.79
CA GLY A 63 -1.60 -0.50 -7.34
C GLY A 63 -0.63 -0.95 -8.43
N ASP A 64 0.19 -1.93 -8.10
CA ASP A 64 1.30 -2.40 -8.94
C ASP A 64 0.86 -2.97 -10.29
N SER A 65 -0.22 -3.75 -10.34
CA SER A 65 -0.66 -4.36 -11.60
C SER A 65 -1.01 -3.29 -12.65
N LEU A 66 -1.67 -2.20 -12.27
CA LEU A 66 -2.01 -1.12 -13.22
C LEU A 66 -0.79 -0.27 -13.55
N ARG A 67 0.14 -0.08 -12.61
CA ARG A 67 1.47 0.51 -12.90
C ARG A 67 2.16 -0.28 -14.00
N PHE A 68 2.26 -1.60 -13.88
CA PHE A 68 2.93 -2.42 -14.90
C PHE A 68 2.15 -2.47 -16.22
N ALA A 69 0.84 -2.71 -16.18
CA ALA A 69 -0.02 -2.77 -17.36
C ALA A 69 -0.01 -1.48 -18.18
N SER A 70 0.16 -0.33 -17.52
CA SER A 70 0.26 0.97 -18.19
C SER A 70 1.65 1.29 -18.79
N GLY A 71 2.60 0.34 -18.73
CA GLY A 71 3.98 0.59 -19.11
C GLY A 71 4.65 1.62 -18.19
N MET A 72 4.37 1.55 -16.88
CA MET A 72 4.86 2.46 -15.84
C MET A 72 4.41 3.92 -15.96
N LYS A 73 3.38 4.22 -16.77
CA LYS A 73 2.81 5.56 -16.87
C LYS A 73 2.09 5.97 -15.60
N PHE A 74 1.33 5.05 -15.00
CA PHE A 74 0.76 5.25 -13.66
C PHE A 74 1.74 4.78 -12.59
N GLN A 75 1.73 5.43 -11.43
CA GLN A 75 2.58 5.10 -10.29
C GLN A 75 1.75 4.45 -9.19
N SER A 76 2.24 3.35 -8.63
CA SER A 76 1.64 2.71 -7.46
C SER A 76 1.66 3.69 -6.28
N CYS A 77 0.53 3.86 -5.61
CA CYS A 77 0.44 4.77 -4.47
C CYS A 77 1.13 4.18 -3.24
N ILE A 78 2.15 4.87 -2.75
CA ILE A 78 2.81 4.53 -1.51
C ILE A 78 2.00 5.11 -0.37
N HIS A 79 1.56 4.23 0.51
CA HIS A 79 0.69 4.60 1.60
C HIS A 79 1.05 3.83 2.87
N ARG A 80 0.60 4.36 4.01
CA ARG A 80 0.69 3.71 5.33
C ARG A 80 -0.54 4.10 6.14
N VAL A 81 -0.74 3.43 7.26
CA VAL A 81 -1.73 3.88 8.25
C VAL A 81 -1.00 4.23 9.54
N VAL A 82 -1.24 5.42 10.06
CA VAL A 82 -0.76 5.90 11.35
C VAL A 82 -1.96 6.47 12.09
N PRO A 83 -2.14 6.22 13.40
CA PRO A 83 -3.22 6.84 14.14
C PRO A 83 -3.11 8.37 14.07
N PHE A 84 -4.24 9.02 13.77
CA PHE A 84 -4.32 10.47 13.86
C PHE A 84 -4.57 10.90 15.31
N ASP A 85 -5.53 10.24 15.96
CA ASP A 85 -5.71 10.23 17.41
C ASP A 85 -5.34 8.83 17.94
N PRO A 86 -4.32 8.69 18.81
CA PRO A 86 -3.91 7.39 19.36
C PRO A 86 -4.92 6.80 20.37
N THR A 87 -5.91 7.56 20.82
CA THR A 87 -6.94 7.11 21.76
C THR A 87 -8.14 6.47 21.07
N GLU A 88 -8.28 6.65 19.75
CA GLU A 88 -9.40 6.14 18.97
C GLU A 88 -9.08 4.84 18.24
N ALA A 89 -10.08 3.96 18.15
CA ALA A 89 -10.02 2.81 17.25
C ALA A 89 -10.35 3.26 15.83
N ARG A 90 -9.65 2.73 14.81
CA ARG A 90 -9.92 3.03 13.41
C ARG A 90 -10.47 1.83 12.65
N CYS A 91 -11.58 2.01 11.95
CA CYS A 91 -12.16 1.01 11.06
C CYS A 91 -12.02 1.42 9.60
N SER A 92 -11.71 0.45 8.74
CA SER A 92 -11.69 0.66 7.30
C SER A 92 -11.94 -0.65 6.53
N ILE A 93 -12.49 -0.53 5.33
CA ILE A 93 -12.68 -1.64 4.40
C ILE A 93 -11.84 -1.35 3.17
N ALA A 94 -10.92 -2.25 2.83
CA ALA A 94 -10.13 -2.16 1.61
C ALA A 94 -10.64 -3.22 0.62
N TYR A 95 -10.97 -2.79 -0.59
CA TYR A 95 -11.35 -3.64 -1.70
C TYR A 95 -10.28 -3.53 -2.79
N PHE A 96 -9.70 -4.67 -3.18
CA PHE A 96 -8.60 -4.75 -4.13
C PHE A 96 -9.10 -5.29 -5.47
N LEU A 97 -9.12 -4.46 -6.51
CA LEU A 97 -9.34 -4.93 -7.88
C LEU A 97 -8.02 -5.50 -8.37
N ARG A 98 -8.00 -6.78 -8.71
CA ARG A 98 -6.79 -7.50 -9.09
C ARG A 98 -6.85 -7.88 -10.56
N ALA A 99 -5.67 -7.99 -11.18
CA ALA A 99 -5.55 -8.69 -12.45
C ALA A 99 -5.78 -10.19 -12.24
N GLU A 100 -6.22 -10.88 -13.30
CA GLU A 100 -6.30 -12.34 -13.32
C GLU A 100 -4.91 -12.94 -13.09
N ASP A 101 -4.84 -14.07 -12.39
CA ASP A 101 -3.59 -14.66 -11.90
C ASP A 101 -2.55 -14.87 -13.01
N ASP A 102 -2.98 -15.29 -14.21
CA ASP A 102 -2.12 -15.57 -15.36
C ASP A 102 -1.76 -14.33 -16.19
N THR A 103 -2.22 -13.14 -15.79
CA THR A 103 -1.90 -11.90 -16.52
C THR A 103 -0.41 -11.61 -16.41
N MET A 104 0.27 -11.52 -17.56
CA MET A 104 1.71 -11.24 -17.63
C MET A 104 2.00 -9.74 -17.64
N PHE A 105 3.00 -9.33 -16.88
CA PHE A 105 3.50 -7.97 -16.81
C PHE A 105 5.03 -7.94 -16.88
N MET A 106 5.58 -6.82 -17.32
CA MET A 106 6.99 -6.50 -17.08
C MET A 106 7.09 -5.66 -15.80
N ASP A 107 7.79 -6.17 -14.79
CA ASP A 107 7.94 -5.49 -13.50
C ASP A 107 8.99 -4.34 -13.55
N SER A 108 9.22 -3.69 -12.40
CA SER A 108 10.18 -2.57 -12.31
C SER A 108 11.65 -2.99 -12.50
N GLU A 109 11.95 -4.29 -12.45
CA GLU A 109 13.29 -4.86 -12.65
C GLU A 109 13.46 -5.41 -14.08
N GLY A 110 12.47 -5.22 -14.97
CA GLY A 110 12.49 -5.72 -16.34
C GLY A 110 12.21 -7.22 -16.46
N ARG A 111 11.70 -7.87 -15.39
CA ARG A 111 11.32 -9.29 -15.40
C ARG A 111 9.91 -9.44 -15.92
N TYR A 112 9.66 -10.48 -16.70
CA TYR A 112 8.31 -10.92 -17.04
C TYR A 112 7.77 -11.81 -15.92
N VAL A 113 6.69 -11.38 -15.28
CA VAL A 113 6.04 -12.09 -14.17
C VAL A 113 4.53 -12.11 -14.36
N THR A 114 3.89 -13.20 -13.93
CA THR A 114 2.43 -13.26 -13.80
C THR A 114 1.96 -12.41 -12.61
N ALA A 115 0.68 -12.02 -12.61
CA ALA A 115 0.04 -11.35 -11.48
C ALA A 115 0.15 -12.18 -10.20
N LYS A 116 -0.01 -13.51 -10.32
CA LYS A 116 0.15 -14.45 -9.21
C LYS A 116 1.58 -14.52 -8.68
N GLU A 117 2.58 -14.64 -9.56
CA GLU A 117 3.98 -14.65 -9.12
C GLU A 117 4.37 -13.36 -8.42
N TRP A 118 3.96 -12.21 -8.96
CA TRP A 118 4.17 -10.91 -8.31
C TRP A 118 3.52 -10.86 -6.93
N HIS A 119 2.26 -11.31 -6.83
CA HIS A 119 1.53 -11.39 -5.58
C HIS A 119 2.28 -12.24 -4.54
N ASP A 120 2.65 -13.47 -4.89
CA ASP A 120 3.23 -14.41 -3.94
C ASP A 120 4.63 -13.95 -3.48
N GLN A 121 5.44 -13.43 -4.40
CA GLN A 121 6.76 -12.86 -4.08
C GLN A 121 6.64 -11.65 -3.15
N LYS A 122 5.75 -10.70 -3.48
CA LYS A 122 5.59 -9.48 -2.71
C LYS A 122 4.92 -9.74 -1.36
N PHE A 123 3.92 -10.62 -1.31
CA PHE A 123 3.29 -11.02 -0.06
C PHE A 123 4.32 -11.65 0.87
N LYS A 124 5.13 -12.58 0.37
CA LYS A 124 6.24 -13.18 1.12
C LYS A 124 7.20 -12.12 1.65
N ALA A 125 7.66 -11.21 0.78
CA ALA A 125 8.57 -10.14 1.18
C ALA A 125 7.99 -9.23 2.27
N PHE A 126 6.66 -9.04 2.32
CA PHE A 126 5.99 -8.23 3.34
C PHE A 126 5.74 -9.00 4.66
N THR A 127 5.57 -10.33 4.60
CA THR A 127 5.31 -11.16 5.78
C THR A 127 6.56 -11.75 6.42
N ASP A 128 7.69 -11.76 5.70
CA ASP A 128 8.95 -12.31 6.20
C ASP A 128 9.49 -11.50 7.42
N PRO A 129 10.35 -12.09 8.27
CA PRO A 129 11.01 -11.39 9.37
C PRO A 129 11.82 -10.16 8.93
N PRO A 130 12.03 -9.14 9.80
CA PRO A 130 12.67 -7.87 9.44
C PRO A 130 14.03 -7.99 8.72
N VAL A 131 14.84 -8.99 9.10
CA VAL A 131 16.14 -9.25 8.45
C VAL A 131 15.99 -9.55 6.96
N TRP A 132 14.95 -10.30 6.59
CA TRP A 132 14.67 -10.67 5.20
C TRP A 132 13.95 -9.57 4.45
N GLN A 133 13.05 -8.82 5.12
CA GLN A 133 12.43 -7.63 4.52
C GLN A 133 13.48 -6.59 4.09
N ALA A 134 14.53 -6.41 4.89
CA ALA A 134 15.63 -5.50 4.59
C ALA A 134 16.47 -5.93 3.36
N MET A 135 16.44 -7.21 3.02
CA MET A 135 17.13 -7.78 1.86
C MET A 135 16.24 -7.83 0.60
N ALA A 136 14.93 -7.60 0.73
CA ALA A 136 14.02 -7.62 -0.41
C ALA A 136 14.25 -6.43 -1.36
N PRO A 137 14.04 -6.58 -2.68
CA PRO A 137 14.15 -5.48 -3.62
C PRO A 137 13.25 -4.31 -3.20
N LYS A 138 13.79 -3.08 -3.23
CA LYS A 138 13.02 -1.87 -2.87
C LYS A 138 11.82 -1.65 -3.79
N SER A 139 11.97 -2.03 -5.06
CA SER A 139 10.90 -2.04 -6.06
C SER A 139 9.71 -2.91 -5.65
N MET A 140 9.93 -3.95 -4.83
CA MET A 140 8.89 -4.85 -4.32
C MET A 140 8.19 -4.30 -3.06
N THR A 141 8.92 -3.61 -2.19
CA THR A 141 8.38 -3.14 -0.89
C THR A 141 7.77 -1.75 -0.97
N LEU A 142 8.37 -0.83 -1.72
CA LEU A 142 7.98 0.58 -1.77
C LEU A 142 7.60 1.06 -3.17
N GLY A 143 7.61 0.19 -4.19
CA GLY A 143 7.64 0.62 -5.58
C GLY A 143 8.97 1.29 -5.93
N ALA A 144 9.35 1.30 -7.22
CA ALA A 144 10.46 2.12 -7.69
C ALA A 144 10.09 3.61 -7.59
#